data_AF-X6KSI5-F1
#
_entry.id   AF-X6KSI5-F1
#
_cell.length_a   1.000
_cell.length_b   1.000
_cell.length_c   1.000
_cell.angle_alpha   90.00
_cell.angle_beta   90.00
_cell.angle_gamma   90.00
#
_symmetry.space_group_name_H-M   'P 1'
#
loop_
_entity.id
_entity.type
_entity.pdbx_description
1 polymer ?
#
loop_
_entity_poly.entity_id
_entity_poly.type
_entity_poly.pdbx_seq_one_letter_code
_entity_poly.pdbx_strand_id
1 'polypeptide(L)'
;MSRLSRRSLLLSALAAPSLSLPAAARSRAPEVYAELGVAIDGSDPVAYFDGKGPVMGEDHGLMWRGATWYFASPRNAARFEADPKAFAPQFGGYCAFAASRGYLAPTIPEAWTLHGGRLYLNASLRARELWLADVEGNIAKGRANWPGILG
;
A
#
# COMPACT_ATOMS: atom_id res chain seq x y z
N MET A 1 -43.50 -42.47 -57.39
CA MET A 1 -43.80 -42.01 -56.02
C MET A 1 -42.68 -42.46 -55.10
N SER A 2 -42.05 -41.49 -54.46
CA SER A 2 -41.00 -41.60 -53.44
C SER A 2 -41.30 -42.60 -52.32
N ARG A 3 -40.25 -43.23 -51.77
CA ARG A 3 -40.04 -43.34 -50.31
C ARG A 3 -38.61 -43.82 -50.00
N LEU A 4 -37.80 -42.88 -49.54
CA LEU A 4 -36.54 -43.12 -48.81
C LEU A 4 -36.80 -43.82 -47.47
N SER A 5 -35.76 -44.46 -46.93
CA SER A 5 -35.32 -44.39 -45.52
C SER A 5 -35.20 -45.73 -44.81
N ARG A 6 -33.95 -46.12 -44.51
CA ARG A 6 -33.58 -46.63 -43.18
C ARG A 6 -32.25 -46.01 -42.78
N ARG A 7 -32.34 -44.83 -42.16
CA ARG A 7 -31.21 -44.16 -41.49
C ARG A 7 -30.97 -44.87 -40.15
N SER A 8 -29.85 -45.57 -40.02
CA SER A 8 -29.28 -45.89 -38.71
C SER A 8 -28.29 -44.77 -38.37
N LEU A 9 -28.65 -43.89 -37.43
CA LEU A 9 -27.76 -42.89 -36.85
C LEU A 9 -27.40 -43.35 -35.44
N LEU A 10 -26.15 -43.78 -35.25
CA LEU A 10 -25.53 -44.03 -33.95
C LEU A 10 -25.23 -42.67 -33.30
N LEU A 11 -25.83 -42.39 -32.15
CA LEU A 11 -25.51 -41.24 -31.31
C LEU A 11 -24.36 -41.61 -30.36
N SER A 12 -23.16 -41.08 -30.62
CA SER A 12 -22.05 -41.09 -29.68
C SER A 12 -22.14 -39.85 -28.80
N ALA A 13 -22.43 -40.01 -27.51
CA ALA A 13 -22.42 -38.93 -26.53
C ALA A 13 -20.96 -38.63 -26.11
N LEU A 14 -20.42 -37.47 -26.49
CA LEU A 14 -19.14 -36.97 -25.98
C LEU A 14 -19.32 -36.43 -24.56
N ALA A 15 -18.69 -37.07 -23.57
CA ALA A 15 -18.49 -36.49 -22.25
C ALA A 15 -17.38 -35.42 -22.33
N ALA A 16 -17.72 -34.16 -22.09
CA ALA A 16 -16.75 -33.07 -22.06
C ALA A 16 -16.02 -33.03 -20.70
N PRO A 17 -14.67 -32.98 -20.66
CA PRO A 17 -13.93 -32.85 -19.42
C PRO A 17 -14.09 -31.44 -18.84
N SER A 18 -14.55 -31.37 -17.59
CA SER A 18 -14.66 -30.13 -16.82
C SER A 18 -13.27 -29.63 -16.41
N LEU A 19 -12.73 -28.69 -17.18
CA LEU A 19 -11.51 -27.95 -16.87
C LEU A 19 -11.75 -27.03 -15.66
N SER A 20 -11.18 -27.38 -14.51
CA SER A 20 -11.09 -26.47 -13.36
C SER A 20 -9.95 -25.49 -13.61
N LEU A 21 -10.26 -24.23 -13.89
CA LEU A 21 -9.24 -23.18 -14.01
C LEU A 21 -8.67 -22.89 -12.61
N PRO A 22 -7.33 -22.83 -12.45
CA PRO A 22 -6.73 -22.40 -11.19
C PRO A 22 -7.15 -20.95 -10.91
N ALA A 23 -7.63 -20.70 -9.68
CA ALA A 23 -7.91 -19.35 -9.24
C ALA A 23 -6.60 -18.54 -9.25
N ALA A 24 -6.58 -17.44 -10.00
CA ALA A 24 -5.44 -16.53 -10.00
C ALA A 24 -5.22 -16.00 -8.57
N ALA A 25 -4.06 -16.30 -7.98
CA ALA A 25 -3.63 -15.67 -6.75
C ALA A 25 -3.45 -14.17 -7.02
N ARG A 26 -4.25 -13.34 -6.36
CA ARG A 26 -4.08 -11.87 -6.42
C ARG A 26 -2.79 -11.53 -5.69
N SER A 27 -1.87 -10.83 -6.35
CA SER A 27 -0.66 -10.35 -5.68
C SER A 27 -1.04 -9.31 -4.63
N ARG A 28 -0.63 -9.55 -3.39
CA ARG A 28 -0.82 -8.61 -2.27
C ARG A 28 -0.12 -7.30 -2.58
N ALA A 29 -0.73 -6.17 -2.25
CA ALA A 29 -0.07 -4.87 -2.29
C ALA A 29 1.11 -4.85 -1.29
N PRO A 30 2.20 -4.14 -1.59
CA PRO A 30 3.32 -3.98 -0.66
C PRO A 30 2.87 -3.33 0.65
N GLU A 31 3.55 -3.69 1.76
CA GLU A 31 3.28 -3.06 3.05
C GLU A 31 3.76 -1.60 3.09
N VAL A 32 4.75 -1.25 2.25
CA VAL A 32 5.32 0.09 2.13
C VAL A 32 5.01 0.67 0.76
N TYR A 33 4.43 1.88 0.72
CA TYR A 33 4.34 2.68 -0.48
C TYR A 33 5.75 3.08 -0.91
N ALA A 34 6.13 2.65 -2.10
CA ALA A 34 7.41 2.98 -2.68
C ALA A 34 7.26 3.29 -4.17
N GLU A 35 7.82 4.43 -4.59
CA GLU A 35 7.91 4.80 -5.99
C GLU A 35 9.30 4.40 -6.51
N LEU A 36 9.34 3.58 -7.57
CA LEU A 36 10.59 3.02 -8.10
C LEU A 36 11.46 2.29 -7.03
N GLY A 37 10.81 1.71 -6.01
CA GLY A 37 11.46 1.03 -4.90
C GLY A 37 11.94 1.94 -3.76
N VAL A 38 11.69 3.25 -3.85
CA VAL A 38 12.07 4.24 -2.84
C VAL A 38 10.86 4.58 -1.96
N ALA A 39 10.99 4.41 -0.65
CA ALA A 39 9.94 4.71 0.31
C ALA A 39 9.71 6.22 0.41
N ILE A 40 8.43 6.61 0.53
CA ILE A 40 7.97 7.97 0.85
C ILE A 40 8.69 9.07 0.04
N ASP A 41 8.87 8.79 -1.25
CA ASP A 41 9.46 9.69 -2.24
C ASP A 41 10.87 10.19 -1.87
N GLY A 42 11.61 9.39 -1.09
CA GLY A 42 12.99 9.66 -0.71
C GLY A 42 13.17 10.61 0.47
N SER A 43 12.07 11.00 1.14
CA SER A 43 12.14 11.81 2.34
C SER A 43 12.65 11.01 3.54
N ASP A 44 13.42 11.66 4.42
CA ASP A 44 13.89 11.11 5.68
C ASP A 44 12.72 10.97 6.68
N PRO A 45 12.31 9.75 7.04
CA PRO A 45 11.19 9.54 7.97
C PRO A 45 11.50 10.02 9.40
N VAL A 46 12.77 10.04 9.79
CA VAL A 46 13.20 10.48 11.12
C VAL A 46 13.14 12.00 11.23
N ALA A 47 13.45 12.71 10.15
CA ALA A 47 13.50 14.18 10.13
C ALA A 47 12.13 14.84 10.45
N TYR A 48 11.01 14.18 10.12
CA TYR A 48 9.67 14.68 10.48
C TYR A 48 9.53 14.94 11.98
N PHE A 49 10.15 14.10 12.82
CA PHE A 49 10.06 14.17 14.28
C PHE A 49 10.93 15.27 14.89
N ASP A 50 11.78 15.91 14.10
CA ASP A 50 12.57 17.06 14.52
C ASP A 50 11.82 18.40 14.30
N GLY A 51 10.57 18.34 13.82
CA GLY A 51 9.64 19.49 13.73
C GLY A 51 9.86 20.43 12.54
N LYS A 52 10.76 20.08 11.61
CA LYS A 52 11.14 20.91 10.45
C LYS A 52 10.40 20.56 9.16
N GLY A 53 9.48 19.58 9.19
CA GLY A 53 8.83 19.05 8.00
C GLY A 53 9.70 18.01 7.26
N PRO A 54 9.35 17.68 6.01
CA PRO A 54 10.11 16.72 5.23
C PRO A 54 11.51 17.26 4.92
N VAL A 55 12.51 16.40 5.04
CA VAL A 55 13.87 16.64 4.56
C VAL A 55 14.21 15.51 3.61
N MET A 56 14.75 15.83 2.44
CA MET A 56 15.19 14.78 1.50
C MET A 56 16.34 14.01 2.10
N GLY A 57 16.31 12.68 1.94
CA GLY A 57 17.47 11.88 2.25
C GLY A 57 18.62 12.11 1.26
N GLU A 58 19.83 11.88 1.74
CA GLU A 58 21.06 11.90 0.94
C GLU A 58 21.46 10.45 0.61
N ASP A 59 22.76 10.18 0.42
CA ASP A 59 23.28 8.86 0.01
C ASP A 59 23.23 7.78 1.12
N HIS A 60 22.48 8.02 2.20
CA HIS A 60 22.29 7.06 3.28
C HIS A 60 21.02 6.25 3.04
N GLY A 61 21.13 5.14 2.29
CA GLY A 61 20.02 4.23 2.00
C GLY A 61 20.03 2.98 2.90
N LEU A 62 18.86 2.54 3.37
CA LEU A 62 18.69 1.22 3.99
C LEU A 62 17.44 0.49 3.47
N MET A 63 17.55 -0.82 3.29
CA MET A 63 16.44 -1.66 2.83
C MET A 63 15.59 -2.10 4.03
N TRP A 64 14.31 -1.74 4.05
CA TRP A 64 13.38 -2.21 5.09
C TRP A 64 11.98 -2.44 4.50
N ARG A 65 11.44 -3.64 4.76
CA ARG A 65 10.12 -4.09 4.27
C ARG A 65 9.93 -3.96 2.75
N GLY A 66 10.98 -4.24 2.00
CA GLY A 66 10.93 -4.27 0.53
C GLY A 66 11.02 -2.91 -0.15
N ALA A 67 11.38 -1.85 0.59
CA ALA A 67 11.65 -0.53 0.04
C ALA A 67 12.97 0.03 0.57
N THR A 68 13.64 0.84 -0.24
CA THR A 68 14.81 1.62 0.17
C THR A 68 14.36 2.90 0.86
N TRP A 69 14.84 3.14 2.06
CA TRP A 69 14.61 4.36 2.85
C TRP A 69 15.86 5.20 2.83
N TYR A 70 15.73 6.51 2.56
CA TYR A 70 16.85 7.45 2.56
C TYR A 70 16.82 8.36 3.79
N PHE A 71 18.00 8.82 4.20
CA PHE A 71 18.16 9.66 5.39
C PHE A 71 19.06 10.85 5.11
N ALA A 72 18.74 11.98 5.71
CA ALA A 72 19.50 13.22 5.60
C ALA A 72 20.80 13.20 6.42
N SER A 73 21.01 12.16 7.23
CA SER A 73 22.27 11.96 7.96
C SER A 73 22.47 10.51 8.37
N PRO A 74 23.72 10.07 8.63
CA PRO A 74 24.00 8.75 9.18
C PRO A 74 23.34 8.53 10.54
N ARG A 75 23.19 9.60 11.33
CA ARG A 75 22.50 9.57 12.63
C ARG A 75 21.03 9.22 12.48
N ASN A 76 20.36 9.76 11.47
CA ASN A 76 18.95 9.44 11.20
C ASN A 76 18.81 8.02 10.67
N ALA A 77 19.70 7.57 9.78
CA ALA A 77 19.75 6.17 9.34
C ALA A 77 19.88 5.21 10.53
N ALA A 78 20.81 5.47 11.45
CA ALA A 78 21.02 4.65 12.64
C ALA A 78 19.81 4.66 13.60
N ARG A 79 19.13 5.81 13.76
CA ARG A 79 17.90 5.90 14.56
C ARG A 79 16.78 5.07 13.93
N PHE A 80 16.61 5.14 12.62
CA PHE A 80 15.61 4.35 11.91
C PHE A 80 15.93 2.87 11.99
N GLU A 81 17.18 2.45 11.74
CA GLU A 81 17.59 1.06 11.83
C GLU A 81 17.34 0.46 13.23
N ALA A 82 17.55 1.25 14.29
CA ALA A 82 17.32 0.83 15.67
C ALA A 82 15.83 0.63 16.00
N ASP A 83 14.93 1.48 15.51
CA ASP A 83 13.48 1.31 15.67
C ASP A 83 12.68 1.83 14.47
N PRO A 84 12.59 1.05 13.38
CA PRO A 84 11.90 1.49 12.16
C PRO A 84 10.43 1.80 12.41
N LYS A 85 9.79 1.11 13.36
CA LYS A 85 8.35 1.24 13.64
C LYS A 85 8.00 2.55 14.36
N ALA A 86 8.98 3.18 15.02
CA ALA A 86 8.81 4.50 15.62
C ALA A 86 8.76 5.61 14.56
N PHE A 87 9.51 5.46 13.47
CA PHE A 87 9.70 6.52 12.47
C PHE A 87 8.92 6.31 11.17
N ALA A 88 8.69 5.06 10.75
CA ALA A 88 7.92 4.77 9.55
C ALA A 88 6.46 5.25 9.69
N PRO A 89 5.84 5.78 8.62
CA PRO A 89 4.44 6.18 8.67
C PRO A 89 3.51 5.01 9.01
N GLN A 90 2.46 5.30 9.78
CA GLN A 90 1.56 4.27 10.34
C GLN A 90 0.92 3.36 9.29
N PHE A 91 0.65 3.87 8.09
CA PHE A 91 0.07 3.13 6.97
C PHE A 91 1.08 2.91 5.84
N GLY A 92 2.34 2.61 6.19
CA GLY A 92 3.36 2.21 5.23
C GLY A 92 3.80 3.30 4.26
N GLY A 93 3.44 4.56 4.49
CA GLY A 93 3.66 5.64 3.54
C GLY A 93 2.54 5.82 2.52
N TYR A 94 1.46 5.04 2.58
CA TYR A 94 0.24 5.34 1.84
C TYR A 94 -0.55 6.47 2.52
N CYS A 95 -1.43 7.11 1.76
CA CYS A 95 -2.33 8.14 2.27
C CYS A 95 -3.18 7.63 3.43
N ALA A 96 -3.00 8.20 4.61
CA ALA A 96 -3.73 7.83 5.83
C ALA A 96 -5.23 8.09 5.71
N PHE A 97 -5.62 9.16 5.00
CA PHE A 97 -7.03 9.41 4.71
C PHE A 97 -7.61 8.33 3.79
N ALA A 98 -6.92 7.94 2.72
CA ALA A 98 -7.38 6.85 1.86
C ALA A 98 -7.51 5.52 2.63
N ALA A 99 -6.53 5.21 3.49
CA ALA A 99 -6.58 4.03 4.36
C ALA A 99 -7.82 4.05 5.27
N SER A 100 -8.17 5.22 5.85
CA SER A 100 -9.41 5.40 6.63
C SER A 100 -10.69 5.18 5.82
N ARG A 101 -10.60 5.33 4.49
CA ARG A 101 -11.69 5.12 3.53
C ARG A 101 -11.68 3.72 2.90
N GLY A 102 -10.73 2.86 3.25
CA GLY A 102 -10.70 1.46 2.81
C GLY A 102 -9.94 1.21 1.52
N TYR A 103 -9.07 2.12 1.07
CA TYR A 103 -8.28 1.93 -0.15
C TYR A 103 -6.86 2.51 -0.02
N LEU A 104 -5.96 2.11 -0.92
CA LEU A 104 -4.61 2.66 -1.02
C LEU A 104 -4.58 3.85 -1.97
N ALA A 105 -3.82 4.88 -1.60
CA ALA A 105 -3.42 5.95 -2.49
C ALA A 105 -1.97 6.34 -2.16
N PRO A 106 -1.21 6.85 -3.15
CA PRO A 106 0.13 7.37 -2.92
C PRO A 106 0.13 8.51 -1.90
N THR A 107 1.30 8.97 -1.52
CA THR A 107 1.47 10.12 -0.64
C THR A 107 2.31 11.20 -1.31
N ILE A 108 2.35 12.39 -0.70
CA ILE A 108 3.45 13.35 -0.88
C ILE A 108 4.10 13.65 0.48
N PRO A 109 5.40 14.01 0.54
CA PRO A 109 6.10 14.31 1.79
C PRO A 109 5.51 15.50 2.58
N GLU A 110 5.02 16.52 1.89
CA GLU A 110 4.57 17.77 2.50
C GLU A 110 3.23 17.61 3.24
N ALA A 111 2.45 16.58 2.91
CA ALA A 111 1.13 16.36 3.46
C ALA A 111 1.18 15.44 4.70
N TRP A 112 1.93 15.85 5.73
CA TRP A 112 2.23 15.03 6.90
C TRP A 112 1.54 15.51 8.19
N THR A 113 1.29 14.58 9.10
CA THR A 113 0.79 14.87 10.45
C THR A 113 1.56 14.00 11.45
N LEU A 114 2.04 14.60 12.54
CA LEU A 114 2.47 13.87 13.72
C LEU A 114 1.33 13.86 14.74
N HIS A 115 0.90 12.67 15.14
CA HIS A 115 -0.18 12.50 16.11
C HIS A 115 0.08 11.28 16.99
N GLY A 116 0.00 11.43 18.32
CA GLY A 116 0.28 10.34 19.26
C GLY A 116 1.68 9.72 19.11
N GLY A 117 2.68 10.51 18.72
CA GLY A 117 4.04 10.04 18.47
C GLY A 117 4.20 9.22 17.18
N ARG A 118 3.26 9.32 16.23
CA ARG A 118 3.30 8.58 14.96
C ARG A 118 3.18 9.51 13.77
N LEU A 119 3.85 9.13 12.68
CA LEU A 119 3.80 9.82 11.39
C LEU A 119 2.64 9.29 10.52
N TYR A 120 1.90 10.23 9.93
CA TYR A 120 0.84 9.98 8.96
C TYR A 120 1.10 10.86 7.74
N LEU A 121 1.02 10.27 6.54
CA LEU A 121 1.19 10.99 5.28
C LEU A 121 -0.10 10.94 4.46
N ASN A 122 -0.30 11.90 3.56
CA ASN A 122 -1.50 12.02 2.74
C ASN A 122 -1.16 12.29 1.26
N ALA A 123 -2.08 11.90 0.37
CA ALA A 123 -1.92 12.06 -1.08
C ALA A 123 -1.83 13.51 -1.56
N SER A 124 -2.30 14.46 -0.76
CA SER A 124 -2.26 15.89 -1.05
C SER A 124 -2.55 16.71 0.20
N LEU A 125 -2.25 18.01 0.16
CA LEU A 125 -2.65 18.95 1.21
C LEU A 125 -4.17 18.96 1.40
N ARG A 126 -4.96 18.81 0.33
CA ARG A 126 -6.42 18.70 0.43
C ARG A 126 -6.85 17.42 1.14
N ALA A 127 -6.21 16.28 0.85
CA ALA A 127 -6.50 15.03 1.57
C ALA A 127 -6.09 15.14 3.05
N ARG A 128 -5.02 15.88 3.35
CA ARG A 128 -4.61 16.21 4.72
C ARG A 128 -5.62 17.09 5.44
N GLU A 129 -6.22 18.09 4.79
CA GLU A 129 -7.32 18.87 5.39
C GLU A 129 -8.49 17.97 5.82
N LEU A 130 -8.88 17.02 4.96
CA LEU A 130 -9.94 16.05 5.27
C LEU A 130 -9.53 15.09 6.38
N TRP A 131 -8.26 14.68 6.41
CA TRP A 131 -7.67 13.90 7.50
C TRP A 131 -7.77 14.63 8.84
N LEU A 132 -7.40 15.91 8.86
CA LEU A 132 -7.35 16.75 10.06
C LEU A 132 -8.73 17.05 10.65
N ALA A 133 -9.81 16.90 9.88
CA ALA A 133 -11.18 17.11 10.36
C ALA A 133 -11.61 16.09 11.44
N ASP A 134 -11.00 14.90 11.47
CA ASP A 134 -11.29 13.84 12.45
C ASP A 134 -10.10 12.87 12.55
N VAL A 135 -8.97 13.33 13.08
CA VAL A 135 -7.72 12.53 13.12
C VAL A 135 -7.93 11.20 13.84
N GLU A 136 -8.52 11.21 15.04
CA GLU A 136 -8.73 9.99 15.84
C GLU A 136 -9.69 9.01 15.16
N GLY A 137 -10.83 9.48 14.64
CA GLY A 137 -11.78 8.63 13.93
C GLY A 137 -11.20 8.09 12.63
N ASN A 138 -10.39 8.87 11.92
CA ASN A 138 -9.69 8.42 10.71
C ASN A 138 -8.60 7.38 11.05
N ILE A 139 -7.86 7.54 12.15
CA ILE A 139 -6.92 6.52 12.64
C ILE A 139 -7.65 5.22 12.94
N ALA A 140 -8.74 5.27 13.69
CA ALA A 140 -9.51 4.09 14.06
C ALA A 140 -10.02 3.33 12.83
N LYS A 141 -10.63 4.04 11.87
CA LYS A 141 -11.09 3.46 10.60
C LYS A 141 -9.92 2.90 9.78
N GLY A 142 -8.82 3.64 9.68
CA GLY A 142 -7.64 3.20 8.94
C GLY A 142 -7.05 1.92 9.50
N ARG A 143 -6.94 1.79 10.84
CA ARG A 143 -6.48 0.57 11.51
C ARG A 143 -7.42 -0.61 11.27
N ALA A 144 -8.74 -0.38 11.28
CA ALA A 144 -9.71 -1.43 11.01
C ALA A 144 -9.61 -1.94 9.56
N ASN A 145 -9.40 -1.04 8.60
CA ASN A 145 -9.32 -1.42 7.18
C ASN A 145 -7.96 -2.04 6.80
N TRP A 146 -6.87 -1.57 7.42
CA TRP A 146 -5.49 -1.89 7.00
C TRP A 146 -5.20 -3.38 6.75
N PRO A 147 -5.60 -4.33 7.62
CA PRO A 147 -5.34 -5.75 7.40
C PRO A 147 -5.90 -6.31 6.09
N GLY A 148 -7.04 -5.76 5.62
CA GLY A 148 -7.74 -6.21 4.41
C GLY A 148 -7.43 -5.42 3.15
N ILE A 149 -6.97 -4.16 3.27
CA ILE A 149 -6.67 -3.31 2.11
C ILE A 149 -5.52 -3.87 1.26
N LEU A 150 -4.53 -4.51 1.90
CA LEU A 150 -3.36 -5.02 1.18
C LEU A 150 -3.67 -6.25 0.32
N GLY A 151 -4.84 -6.88 0.48
CA GLY A 151 -5.19 -8.15 -0.16
C GLY A 151 -4.85 -9.37 0.68
#